data_AF-A0A9D2KAK3-F1
#
_entry.id   AF-A0A9D2KAK3-F1
#
_cell.length_a   1.000
_cell.length_b   1.000
_cell.length_c   1.000
_cell.angle_alpha   90.00
_cell.angle_beta   90.00
_cell.angle_gamma   90.00
#
_symmetry.space_group_name_H-M   'P 1'
#
loop_
_entity.id
_entity.type
_entity.pdbx_description
1 polymer ?
#
loop_
_entity_poly.entity_id
_entity_poly.type
_entity_poly.pdbx_seq_one_letter_code
_entity_poly.pdbx_strand_id
1 'polypeptide(L)'
;MRLGFKDMFFFTIATYIMLAGAVSCHTRMNDLVNEFSLEQVKELSHGNSPFCIVLIDDNYDRQQYERKIIFHNKSSRCMWKFVNINNPENYWYKWVLGISKVPFTLVFDQNGILTDMVYGVSEYAMESVIGAISSSESENIPYKNFGFSANSVLVVSESGNEEDCVHAIMCLLEDTLSSFHERFLKADSLSSCCESPFINYLKLRYGAEILGKDTIDFMAADFIDKYATDLHYLDIYSDLIQNVSKTMLYAGLPSPIEVKVHNVDRTYNPFDTAKIVVSVTNTTDTDIEIKKVIKRCDCIGQEGDYSVVFAHETVNYVFSTIADNIGKFNHKIYFFTDSKMPLAVADFKINVSQ
;
A
#
# COMPACT_ATOMS: atom_id res chain seq x y z
N MET A 1 -33.17 -67.54 7.10
CA MET A 1 -33.18 -66.21 6.47
C MET A 1 -31.94 -65.47 6.95
N ARG A 2 -30.85 -65.55 6.19
CA ARG A 2 -29.61 -64.82 6.49
C ARG A 2 -29.74 -63.46 5.81
N LEU A 3 -30.05 -62.40 6.57
CA LEU A 3 -29.81 -61.05 6.08
C LEU A 3 -28.30 -60.92 5.83
N GLY A 4 -27.94 -60.51 4.63
CA GLY A 4 -26.56 -60.45 4.18
C GLY A 4 -25.79 -59.40 4.95
N PHE A 5 -24.53 -59.70 5.25
CA PHE A 5 -23.57 -58.78 5.88
C PHE A 5 -23.44 -57.42 5.14
N LYS A 6 -23.90 -57.35 3.88
CA LYS A 6 -24.00 -56.11 3.09
C LYS A 6 -25.13 -55.17 3.55
N ASP A 7 -26.28 -55.69 3.97
CA ASP A 7 -27.45 -54.86 4.33
C ASP A 7 -27.27 -54.20 5.70
N MET A 8 -26.55 -54.87 6.61
CA MET A 8 -26.19 -54.33 7.93
C MET A 8 -25.13 -53.21 7.82
N PHE A 9 -24.26 -53.27 6.80
CA PHE A 9 -23.22 -52.26 6.54
C PHE A 9 -23.79 -50.98 5.92
N PHE A 10 -24.80 -51.11 5.04
CA PHE A 10 -25.49 -49.94 4.47
C PHE A 10 -26.33 -49.21 5.52
N PHE A 11 -26.94 -49.92 6.46
CA PHE A 11 -27.71 -49.29 7.54
C PHE A 11 -26.84 -48.51 8.54
N THR A 12 -25.66 -49.02 8.89
CA THR A 12 -24.71 -48.30 9.78
C THR A 12 -24.06 -47.10 9.09
N ILE A 13 -23.77 -47.16 7.80
CA ILE A 13 -23.25 -46.00 7.05
C ILE A 13 -24.33 -44.92 6.91
N ALA A 14 -25.58 -45.29 6.61
CA ALA A 14 -26.68 -44.33 6.50
C ALA A 14 -27.02 -43.64 7.83
N THR A 15 -26.92 -44.37 8.96
CA THR A 15 -27.08 -43.74 10.30
C THR A 15 -25.89 -42.86 10.66
N TYR A 16 -24.66 -43.20 10.28
CA TYR A 16 -23.49 -42.35 10.52
C TYR A 16 -23.53 -41.06 9.69
N ILE A 17 -24.03 -41.09 8.45
CA ILE A 17 -24.21 -39.91 7.61
C ILE A 17 -25.35 -39.01 8.14
N MET A 18 -26.45 -39.59 8.64
CA MET A 18 -27.51 -38.82 9.29
C MET A 18 -27.08 -38.21 10.64
N LEU A 19 -26.23 -38.88 11.42
CA LEU A 19 -25.66 -38.34 12.66
C LEU A 19 -24.54 -37.31 12.40
N ALA A 20 -23.78 -37.43 11.31
CA ALA A 20 -22.84 -36.41 10.87
C ALA A 20 -23.54 -35.15 10.31
N GLY A 21 -24.72 -35.31 9.67
CA GLY A 21 -25.57 -34.20 9.24
C GLY A 21 -26.30 -33.47 10.38
N ALA A 22 -26.37 -34.07 11.57
CA ALA A 22 -27.02 -33.50 12.75
C ALA A 22 -26.05 -32.73 13.68
N VAL A 23 -24.75 -32.65 13.35
CA VAL A 23 -23.86 -31.60 13.88
C VAL A 23 -23.99 -30.34 13.01
N SER A 24 -25.23 -30.02 12.64
CA SER A 24 -25.67 -28.66 12.36
C SER A 24 -25.78 -27.95 13.72
N CYS A 25 -24.65 -27.54 14.26
CA CYS A 25 -24.60 -26.66 15.43
C CYS A 25 -23.73 -25.47 15.06
N HIS A 26 -24.39 -24.34 14.79
CA HIS A 26 -23.87 -22.99 14.64
C HIS A 26 -22.38 -22.79 14.95
N THR A 27 -21.52 -22.98 13.95
CA THR A 27 -20.21 -22.33 13.95
C THR A 27 -20.44 -20.87 13.60
N ARG A 28 -20.61 -20.03 14.62
CA ARG A 28 -20.43 -18.57 14.52
C ARG A 28 -18.97 -18.32 14.13
N MET A 29 -18.64 -18.33 12.85
CA MET A 29 -17.28 -18.04 12.39
C MET A 29 -17.09 -16.52 12.32
N ASN A 30 -16.79 -15.93 13.49
CA ASN A 30 -15.96 -14.72 13.61
C ASN A 30 -14.47 -15.10 13.42
N ASP A 31 -14.18 -16.08 12.58
CA ASP A 31 -12.82 -16.59 12.41
C ASP A 31 -12.03 -15.59 11.58
N LEU A 32 -11.28 -14.80 12.32
CA LEU A 32 -10.26 -13.89 11.84
C LEU A 32 -9.13 -14.70 11.23
N VAL A 33 -9.18 -14.90 9.92
CA VAL A 33 -8.15 -15.67 9.23
C VAL A 33 -7.05 -14.74 8.72
N ASN A 34 -5.82 -15.00 9.18
CA ASN A 34 -4.68 -14.10 8.97
C ASN A 34 -3.89 -14.35 7.67
N GLU A 35 -4.11 -15.41 6.89
CA GLU A 35 -3.23 -15.69 5.72
C GLU A 35 -3.98 -16.39 4.57
N PHE A 36 -4.79 -15.64 3.82
CA PHE A 36 -5.42 -16.14 2.59
C PHE A 36 -5.25 -15.15 1.43
N SER A 37 -4.98 -15.61 0.20
CA SER A 37 -5.13 -14.79 -1.02
C SER A 37 -6.58 -14.29 -1.17
N LEU A 38 -6.86 -13.28 -2.01
CA LEU A 38 -8.24 -12.85 -2.25
C LEU A 38 -9.09 -14.00 -2.80
N GLU A 39 -8.50 -14.86 -3.63
CA GLU A 39 -9.12 -16.10 -4.12
C GLU A 39 -9.51 -17.03 -2.97
N GLN A 40 -8.62 -17.26 -2.02
CA GLN A 40 -8.93 -18.10 -0.85
C GLN A 40 -10.03 -17.46 0.02
N VAL A 41 -10.07 -16.14 0.16
CA VAL A 41 -11.17 -15.43 0.85
C VAL A 41 -12.49 -15.54 0.08
N LYS A 42 -12.47 -15.44 -1.26
CA LYS A 42 -13.63 -15.67 -2.15
C LYS A 42 -14.12 -17.12 -2.09
N GLU A 43 -13.21 -18.09 -1.98
CA GLU A 43 -13.55 -19.51 -1.84
C GLU A 43 -14.19 -19.81 -0.48
N LEU A 44 -13.69 -19.20 0.58
CA LEU A 44 -14.20 -19.38 1.95
C LEU A 44 -15.53 -18.69 2.21
N SER A 45 -15.88 -17.66 1.46
CA SER A 45 -17.21 -17.03 1.54
C SER A 45 -18.31 -17.89 0.91
N HIS A 46 -17.98 -19.02 0.28
CA HIS A 46 -18.90 -19.95 -0.38
C HIS A 46 -19.96 -19.24 -1.25
N GLY A 47 -19.60 -18.11 -1.86
CA GLY A 47 -20.42 -17.35 -2.83
C GLY A 47 -21.73 -16.74 -2.30
N ASN A 48 -22.00 -16.74 -0.99
CA ASN A 48 -23.32 -16.35 -0.45
C ASN A 48 -23.25 -15.23 0.60
N SER A 49 -22.10 -14.57 0.78
CA SER A 49 -21.93 -13.56 1.81
C SER A 49 -20.86 -12.53 1.41
N PRO A 50 -21.12 -11.23 1.61
CA PRO A 50 -20.11 -10.19 1.42
C PRO A 50 -18.93 -10.38 2.38
N PHE A 51 -17.79 -9.80 2.05
CA PHE A 51 -16.61 -9.83 2.90
C PHE A 51 -15.87 -8.50 2.91
N CYS A 52 -15.18 -8.23 4.01
CA CYS A 52 -14.41 -7.01 4.21
C CYS A 52 -12.93 -7.32 4.43
N ILE A 53 -12.06 -6.54 3.78
CA ILE A 53 -10.63 -6.49 4.09
C ILE A 53 -10.35 -5.19 4.84
N VAL A 54 -9.90 -5.31 6.07
CA VAL A 54 -9.53 -4.20 6.96
C VAL A 54 -8.01 -4.05 6.95
N LEU A 55 -7.54 -2.93 6.43
CA LEU A 55 -6.13 -2.56 6.37
C LEU A 55 -5.75 -1.82 7.65
N ILE A 56 -4.75 -2.33 8.35
CA ILE A 56 -4.21 -1.77 9.60
C ILE A 56 -2.69 -1.71 9.54
N ASP A 57 -2.08 -0.88 10.39
CA ASP A 57 -0.63 -0.83 10.62
C ASP A 57 -0.30 -1.38 12.02
N ASP A 58 0.98 -1.45 12.35
CA ASP A 58 1.45 -1.95 13.66
C ASP A 58 1.04 -1.07 14.85
N ASN A 59 0.66 0.18 14.60
CA ASN A 59 0.35 1.15 15.66
C ASN A 59 -1.14 1.18 15.99
N TYR A 60 -1.99 0.57 15.17
CA TYR A 60 -3.43 0.65 15.30
C TYR A 60 -4.00 -0.42 16.25
N ASP A 61 -4.81 0.00 17.23
CA ASP A 61 -5.53 -0.91 18.13
C ASP A 61 -6.68 -1.62 17.39
N ARG A 62 -6.40 -2.83 16.92
CA ARG A 62 -7.39 -3.70 16.28
C ARG A 62 -8.67 -3.89 17.11
N GLN A 63 -8.58 -3.99 18.45
CA GLN A 63 -9.77 -4.15 19.28
C GLN A 63 -10.70 -2.94 19.22
N GLN A 64 -10.13 -1.74 19.01
CA GLN A 64 -10.93 -0.54 18.79
C GLN A 64 -11.80 -0.66 17.54
N TYR A 65 -11.24 -1.16 16.44
CA TYR A 65 -11.99 -1.38 15.20
C TYR A 65 -13.07 -2.44 15.38
N GLU A 66 -12.72 -3.59 15.96
CA GLU A 66 -13.68 -4.68 16.22
C GLU A 66 -14.88 -4.20 17.04
N ARG A 67 -14.63 -3.37 18.07
CA ARG A 67 -15.69 -2.79 18.91
C ARG A 67 -16.60 -1.82 18.16
N LYS A 68 -16.03 -0.93 17.36
CA LYS A 68 -16.78 0.17 16.71
C LYS A 68 -17.49 -0.25 15.43
N ILE A 69 -16.91 -1.17 14.66
CA ILE A 69 -17.42 -1.52 13.34
C ILE A 69 -17.98 -2.95 13.34
N ILE A 70 -17.18 -3.94 13.72
CA ILE A 70 -17.55 -5.36 13.56
C ILE A 70 -18.68 -5.75 14.53
N PHE A 71 -18.64 -5.31 15.79
CA PHE A 71 -19.69 -5.65 16.76
C PHE A 71 -21.07 -5.11 16.38
N HIS A 72 -21.13 -3.95 15.72
CA HIS A 72 -22.38 -3.39 15.19
C HIS A 72 -22.86 -4.14 13.93
N ASN A 73 -21.96 -4.87 13.26
CA ASN A 73 -22.24 -5.70 12.10
C ASN A 73 -22.43 -7.19 12.44
N LYS A 74 -22.48 -7.61 13.72
CA LYS A 74 -22.57 -9.03 14.11
C LYS A 74 -23.78 -9.79 13.56
N SER A 75 -24.83 -9.09 13.14
CA SER A 75 -26.02 -9.66 12.51
C SER A 75 -25.89 -9.88 11.01
N SER A 76 -24.94 -9.22 10.33
CA SER A 76 -24.66 -9.47 8.92
C SER A 76 -23.83 -10.74 8.79
N ARG A 77 -24.17 -11.61 7.83
CA ARG A 77 -23.29 -12.70 7.41
C ARG A 77 -22.16 -12.10 6.59
N CYS A 78 -21.26 -11.38 7.24
CA CYS A 78 -20.10 -10.76 6.59
C CYS A 78 -18.81 -11.34 7.18
N MET A 79 -17.89 -11.74 6.30
CA MET A 79 -16.55 -12.16 6.72
C MET A 79 -15.64 -10.94 6.87
N TRP A 80 -14.67 -11.02 7.79
CA TRP A 80 -13.73 -9.92 8.05
C TRP A 80 -12.30 -10.45 8.07
N LYS A 81 -11.43 -9.82 7.28
CA LYS A 81 -10.00 -10.11 7.25
C LYS A 81 -9.22 -8.86 7.62
N PHE A 82 -8.25 -9.00 8.52
CA PHE A 82 -7.29 -7.93 8.79
C PHE A 82 -6.01 -8.17 7.99
N VAL A 83 -5.49 -7.13 7.38
CA VAL A 83 -4.23 -7.13 6.64
C VAL A 83 -3.33 -6.07 7.25
N ASN A 84 -2.15 -6.49 7.70
CA ASN A 84 -1.12 -5.56 8.12
C ASN A 84 -0.37 -5.03 6.90
N ILE A 85 -0.54 -3.74 6.62
CA ILE A 85 0.09 -3.06 5.48
C ILE A 85 1.60 -2.82 5.68
N ASN A 86 2.14 -3.08 6.87
CA ASN A 86 3.57 -3.03 7.14
C ASN A 86 4.30 -4.34 6.84
N ASN A 87 3.58 -5.40 6.46
CA ASN A 87 4.24 -6.57 5.93
C ASN A 87 4.60 -6.39 4.44
N PRO A 88 5.82 -6.76 4.00
CA PRO A 88 6.28 -6.56 2.62
C PRO A 88 5.35 -7.10 1.53
N GLU A 89 4.71 -8.24 1.75
CA GLU A 89 3.77 -8.86 0.81
C GLU A 89 2.49 -8.03 0.58
N ASN A 90 2.18 -7.12 1.51
CA ASN A 90 0.99 -6.28 1.49
C ASN A 90 1.28 -4.82 1.12
N TYR A 91 2.55 -4.47 0.84
CA TYR A 91 2.93 -3.08 0.51
C TYR A 91 2.17 -2.52 -0.69
N TRP A 92 1.77 -3.37 -1.62
CA TRP A 92 0.98 -2.95 -2.77
C TRP A 92 -0.36 -2.31 -2.38
N TYR A 93 -0.98 -2.67 -1.25
CA TYR A 93 -2.19 -1.99 -0.79
C TYR A 93 -1.96 -0.50 -0.51
N LYS A 94 -0.79 -0.14 0.06
CA LYS A 94 -0.40 1.26 0.28
C LYS A 94 -0.30 2.02 -1.04
N TRP A 95 0.34 1.40 -2.02
CA TRP A 95 0.57 2.02 -3.32
C TRP A 95 -0.71 2.10 -4.16
N VAL A 96 -1.58 1.10 -4.13
CA VAL A 96 -2.86 1.13 -4.83
C VAL A 96 -3.77 2.20 -4.24
N LEU A 97 -3.94 2.20 -2.92
CA LEU A 97 -4.94 3.07 -2.28
C LEU A 97 -4.41 4.47 -1.95
N GLY A 98 -3.10 4.71 -2.10
CA GLY A 98 -2.51 5.99 -1.73
C GLY A 98 -2.44 6.24 -0.23
N ILE A 99 -2.48 5.19 0.59
CA ILE A 99 -2.74 5.35 2.03
C ILE A 99 -1.46 5.54 2.83
N SER A 100 -1.39 6.67 3.55
CA SER A 100 -0.36 6.94 4.56
C SER A 100 -0.86 6.73 5.99
N LYS A 101 -2.16 6.52 6.17
CA LYS A 101 -2.85 6.40 7.46
C LYS A 101 -3.79 5.19 7.45
N VAL A 102 -4.07 4.65 8.62
CA VAL A 102 -4.96 3.51 8.84
C VAL A 102 -5.94 3.84 9.96
N PRO A 103 -7.11 3.19 10.04
CA PRO A 103 -7.55 2.00 9.30
C PRO A 103 -8.34 2.31 8.02
N PHE A 104 -8.36 1.36 7.09
CA PHE A 104 -9.16 1.38 5.86
C PHE A 104 -9.94 0.08 5.70
N THR A 105 -11.12 0.15 5.11
CA THR A 105 -12.01 -1.01 4.89
C THR A 105 -12.37 -1.11 3.43
N LEU A 106 -12.00 -2.21 2.79
CA LEU A 106 -12.44 -2.58 1.45
C LEU A 106 -13.62 -3.54 1.58
N VAL A 107 -14.78 -3.16 1.05
CA VAL A 107 -16.01 -3.95 1.13
C VAL A 107 -16.26 -4.63 -0.21
N PHE A 108 -16.37 -5.96 -0.18
CA PHE A 108 -16.64 -6.77 -1.36
C PHE A 108 -18.01 -7.42 -1.27
N ASP A 109 -18.71 -7.46 -2.39
CA ASP A 109 -19.96 -8.20 -2.50
C ASP A 109 -19.74 -9.73 -2.49
N GLN A 110 -20.84 -10.47 -2.54
CA GLN A 110 -20.82 -11.94 -2.59
C GLN A 110 -20.17 -12.52 -3.87
N ASN A 111 -20.06 -11.73 -4.94
CA ASN A 111 -19.37 -12.11 -6.18
C ASN A 111 -17.86 -11.76 -6.13
N GLY A 112 -17.42 -11.10 -5.04
CA GLY A 112 -16.05 -10.65 -4.86
C GLY A 112 -15.71 -9.40 -5.65
N ILE A 113 -16.70 -8.59 -6.02
CA ILE A 113 -16.55 -7.26 -6.62
C ILE A 113 -16.39 -6.24 -5.49
N LEU A 114 -15.41 -5.33 -5.60
CA LEU A 114 -15.23 -4.24 -4.64
C LEU A 114 -16.35 -3.21 -4.82
N THR A 115 -17.14 -2.96 -3.77
CA THR A 115 -18.31 -2.08 -3.84
C THR A 115 -18.17 -0.78 -3.06
N ASP A 116 -17.28 -0.74 -2.07
CA ASP A 116 -17.03 0.45 -1.24
C ASP A 116 -15.62 0.44 -0.63
N MET A 117 -15.08 1.63 -0.37
CA MET A 117 -13.81 1.85 0.31
C MET A 117 -13.98 2.91 1.40
N VAL A 118 -13.88 2.50 2.66
CA VAL A 118 -14.20 3.35 3.81
C VAL A 118 -12.96 3.64 4.65
N TYR A 119 -12.72 4.92 4.93
CA TYR A 119 -11.62 5.36 5.80
C TYR A 119 -12.06 5.54 7.25
N GLY A 120 -11.26 5.03 8.19
CA GLY A 120 -11.37 5.31 9.61
C GLY A 120 -12.35 4.42 10.38
N VAL A 121 -12.69 4.87 11.60
CA VAL A 121 -13.59 4.18 12.56
C VAL A 121 -14.57 5.13 13.24
N SER A 122 -15.04 6.13 12.50
CA SER A 122 -16.12 7.01 12.95
C SER A 122 -17.47 6.29 12.90
N GLU A 123 -18.50 6.92 13.47
CA GLU A 123 -19.89 6.49 13.29
C GLU A 123 -20.29 6.52 11.81
N TYR A 124 -19.85 7.54 11.06
CA TYR A 124 -20.02 7.58 9.61
C TYR A 124 -19.37 6.37 8.92
N ALA A 125 -18.13 6.04 9.25
CA ALA A 125 -17.46 4.87 8.68
C ALA A 125 -18.23 3.56 8.99
N MET A 126 -18.78 3.43 10.20
CA MET A 126 -19.63 2.30 10.57
C MET A 126 -20.87 2.21 9.69
N GLU A 127 -21.60 3.32 9.52
CA GLU A 127 -22.80 3.39 8.68
C GLU A 127 -22.50 3.08 7.21
N SER A 128 -21.40 3.61 6.66
CA SER A 128 -20.94 3.31 5.30
C SER A 128 -20.72 1.81 5.11
N VAL A 129 -19.98 1.17 6.03
CA VAL A 129 -19.67 -0.25 5.94
C VAL A 129 -20.93 -1.11 6.10
N ILE A 130 -21.81 -0.80 7.07
CA ILE A 130 -23.10 -1.51 7.23
C ILE A 130 -23.91 -1.41 5.93
N GLY A 131 -23.98 -0.20 5.38
CA GLY A 131 -24.71 0.07 4.16
C GLY A 131 -24.18 -0.72 2.98
N ALA A 132 -22.86 -0.73 2.76
CA ALA A 132 -22.20 -1.46 1.68
C ALA A 132 -22.35 -2.99 1.81
N ILE A 133 -22.34 -3.54 3.04
CA ILE A 133 -22.57 -4.97 3.30
C ILE A 133 -24.04 -5.37 3.04
N SER A 134 -24.97 -4.50 3.38
CA SER A 134 -26.41 -4.83 3.41
C SER A 134 -27.12 -4.61 2.08
N SER A 135 -26.46 -3.98 1.10
CA SER A 135 -27.13 -3.42 -0.06
C SER A 135 -27.16 -4.37 -1.25
N SER A 136 -28.32 -5.00 -1.40
CA SER A 136 -28.84 -5.47 -2.68
C SER A 136 -29.50 -4.35 -3.51
N GLU A 137 -29.58 -3.10 -3.02
CA GLU A 137 -30.09 -1.90 -3.72
C GLU A 137 -30.11 -0.70 -2.74
N SER A 138 -29.02 0.05 -2.56
CA SER A 138 -29.06 1.27 -1.71
C SER A 138 -28.32 2.45 -2.33
N GLU A 139 -28.95 3.08 -3.30
CA GLU A 139 -28.46 4.34 -3.89
C GLU A 139 -28.53 5.55 -2.93
N ASN A 140 -29.06 5.39 -1.71
CA ASN A 140 -29.38 6.50 -0.79
C ASN A 140 -28.63 6.48 0.56
N ILE A 141 -27.47 5.85 0.67
CA ILE A 141 -26.64 5.99 1.88
C ILE A 141 -25.85 7.31 1.78
N PRO A 142 -26.04 8.26 2.71
CA PRO A 142 -25.42 9.58 2.62
C PRO A 142 -23.88 9.59 2.76
N TYR A 143 -23.27 8.47 3.14
CA TYR A 143 -21.84 8.41 3.52
C TYR A 143 -21.05 7.34 2.75
N LYS A 144 -21.44 6.97 1.52
CA LYS A 144 -20.62 6.06 0.68
C LYS A 144 -19.18 6.61 0.52
N ASN A 145 -18.16 5.74 0.57
CA ASN A 145 -16.75 6.13 0.43
C ASN A 145 -16.25 7.17 1.47
N PHE A 146 -16.79 7.14 2.69
CA PHE A 146 -16.49 8.16 3.71
C PHE A 146 -14.98 8.33 3.93
N GLY A 147 -14.51 9.57 3.74
CA GLY A 147 -13.12 9.96 3.96
C GLY A 147 -12.12 9.43 2.95
N PHE A 148 -12.51 8.58 1.99
CA PHE A 148 -11.59 8.04 0.99
C PHE A 148 -11.16 9.11 -0.01
N SER A 149 -12.08 9.73 -0.77
CA SER A 149 -11.73 10.67 -1.84
C SER A 149 -10.89 11.86 -1.36
N ALA A 150 -11.06 12.30 -0.10
CA ALA A 150 -10.26 13.38 0.48
C ALA A 150 -8.81 12.97 0.81
N ASN A 151 -8.52 11.67 0.92
CA ASN A 151 -7.20 11.12 1.24
C ASN A 151 -6.63 10.28 0.09
N SER A 152 -7.38 10.14 -1.00
CA SER A 152 -6.98 9.35 -2.17
C SER A 152 -6.00 10.15 -3.03
N VAL A 153 -4.98 9.46 -3.52
CA VAL A 153 -4.06 9.96 -4.55
C VAL A 153 -4.38 9.40 -5.93
N LEU A 154 -5.42 8.56 -6.01
CA LEU A 154 -5.95 8.05 -7.26
C LEU A 154 -6.78 9.13 -7.93
N VAL A 155 -6.41 9.48 -9.16
CA VAL A 155 -7.17 10.40 -9.99
C VAL A 155 -7.91 9.58 -11.04
N VAL A 156 -9.23 9.51 -10.92
CA VAL A 156 -10.08 8.78 -11.86
C VAL A 156 -10.72 9.76 -12.84
N SER A 157 -10.87 9.35 -14.10
CA SER A 157 -11.60 10.12 -15.11
C SER A 157 -13.04 10.42 -14.68
N GLU A 158 -13.65 11.48 -15.23
CA GLU A 158 -15.00 11.93 -14.86
C GLU A 158 -16.11 10.87 -15.02
N SER A 159 -15.87 9.84 -15.85
CA SER A 159 -16.80 8.73 -16.10
C SER A 159 -16.45 7.43 -15.35
N GLY A 160 -15.34 7.39 -14.62
CA GLY A 160 -14.89 6.21 -13.88
C GLY A 160 -15.24 6.29 -12.40
N ASN A 161 -15.17 5.15 -11.73
CA ASN A 161 -15.31 5.04 -10.28
C ASN A 161 -14.00 4.51 -9.66
N GLU A 162 -13.63 5.01 -8.48
CA GLU A 162 -12.43 4.59 -7.76
C GLU A 162 -12.45 3.11 -7.39
N GLU A 163 -13.60 2.57 -6.98
CA GLU A 163 -13.75 1.13 -6.67
C GLU A 163 -13.38 0.25 -7.87
N ASP A 164 -13.86 0.59 -9.07
CA ASP A 164 -13.61 -0.18 -10.28
C ASP A 164 -12.12 -0.17 -10.65
N CYS A 165 -11.47 0.99 -10.46
CA CYS A 165 -10.04 1.16 -10.72
C CYS A 165 -9.22 0.30 -9.76
N VAL A 166 -9.51 0.37 -8.46
CA VAL A 166 -8.82 -0.44 -7.43
C VAL A 166 -9.07 -1.92 -7.68
N HIS A 167 -10.31 -2.31 -7.97
CA HIS A 167 -10.67 -3.69 -8.27
C HIS A 167 -9.91 -4.24 -9.47
N ALA A 168 -9.81 -3.46 -10.55
CA ALA A 168 -9.08 -3.86 -11.75
C ALA A 168 -7.57 -4.01 -11.49
N ILE A 169 -6.97 -3.16 -10.65
CA ILE A 169 -5.57 -3.33 -10.25
C ILE A 169 -5.38 -4.62 -9.43
N MET A 170 -6.28 -4.90 -8.49
CA MET A 170 -6.23 -6.15 -7.71
C MET A 170 -6.28 -7.37 -8.63
N CYS A 171 -7.23 -7.40 -9.56
CA CYS A 171 -7.33 -8.46 -10.56
C CYS A 171 -6.06 -8.59 -11.41
N LEU A 172 -5.46 -7.47 -11.83
CA LEU A 172 -4.20 -7.49 -12.59
C LEU A 172 -3.02 -8.05 -11.79
N LEU A 173 -2.96 -7.79 -10.48
CA LEU A 173 -1.90 -8.31 -9.61
C LEU A 173 -2.01 -9.82 -9.41
N GLU A 174 -3.24 -10.31 -9.27
CA GLU A 174 -3.56 -11.73 -9.04
C GLU A 174 -3.53 -12.57 -10.32
N ASP A 175 -3.64 -11.93 -11.49
CA ASP A 175 -3.53 -12.60 -12.78
C ASP A 175 -2.11 -13.12 -13.05
N THR A 176 -1.87 -14.33 -12.58
CA THR A 176 -0.61 -15.07 -12.73
C THR A 176 -0.54 -15.91 -14.00
N LEU A 177 -1.67 -16.06 -14.71
CA LEU A 177 -1.77 -16.88 -15.93
C LEU A 177 -1.52 -16.07 -17.19
N SER A 178 -1.83 -14.77 -17.19
CA SER A 178 -1.55 -13.89 -18.32
C SER A 178 -0.06 -13.69 -18.58
N SER A 179 0.29 -13.55 -19.86
CA SER A 179 1.66 -13.20 -20.27
C SER A 179 2.02 -11.78 -19.86
N PHE A 180 3.33 -11.47 -19.80
CA PHE A 180 3.79 -10.09 -19.56
C PHE A 180 3.24 -9.09 -20.58
N HIS A 181 3.06 -9.51 -21.84
CA HIS A 181 2.46 -8.67 -22.87
C HIS A 181 0.99 -8.32 -22.57
N GLU A 182 0.19 -9.31 -22.18
CA GLU A 182 -1.22 -9.09 -21.81
C GLU A 182 -1.33 -8.21 -20.56
N ARG A 183 -0.50 -8.44 -19.55
CA ARG A 183 -0.47 -7.63 -18.33
C ARG A 183 -0.02 -6.20 -18.61
N PHE A 184 0.92 -6.00 -19.52
CA PHE A 184 1.32 -4.67 -20.00
C PHE A 184 0.15 -3.94 -20.65
N LEU A 185 -0.58 -4.58 -21.59
CA LEU A 185 -1.73 -3.97 -22.25
C LEU A 185 -2.86 -3.64 -21.26
N LYS A 186 -3.12 -4.52 -20.28
CA LYS A 186 -4.07 -4.26 -19.20
C LYS A 186 -3.64 -3.06 -18.35
N ALA A 187 -2.37 -2.99 -17.95
CA ALA A 187 -1.83 -1.86 -17.19
C ALA A 187 -1.89 -0.54 -17.99
N ASP A 188 -1.58 -0.59 -19.29
CA ASP A 188 -1.65 0.55 -20.19
C ASP A 188 -3.09 1.07 -20.34
N SER A 189 -4.04 0.16 -20.56
CA SER A 189 -5.47 0.51 -20.60
C SER A 189 -6.00 1.03 -19.27
N LEU A 190 -5.47 0.59 -18.12
CA LEU A 190 -5.84 1.16 -16.83
C LEU A 190 -5.26 2.56 -16.65
N SER A 191 -4.03 2.78 -17.11
CA SER A 191 -3.34 4.08 -16.98
C SER A 191 -4.01 5.22 -17.76
N SER A 192 -4.84 4.90 -18.76
CA SER A 192 -5.61 5.90 -19.52
C SER A 192 -6.91 6.34 -18.83
N CYS A 193 -7.44 5.53 -17.91
CA CYS A 193 -8.70 5.80 -17.20
C CYS A 193 -8.48 6.22 -15.73
N CYS A 194 -7.35 5.81 -15.15
CA CYS A 194 -6.96 6.07 -13.77
C CYS A 194 -5.48 6.46 -13.72
N GLU A 195 -5.21 7.68 -13.29
CA GLU A 195 -3.86 8.15 -13.06
C GLU A 195 -3.42 7.75 -11.64
N SER A 196 -2.38 6.92 -11.58
CA SER A 196 -1.77 6.45 -10.34
C SER A 196 -0.29 6.12 -10.57
N PRO A 197 0.62 6.54 -9.66
CA PRO A 197 2.02 6.12 -9.72
C PRO A 197 2.17 4.59 -9.71
N PHE A 198 1.28 3.86 -9.01
CA PHE A 198 1.38 2.40 -8.98
C PHE A 198 1.00 1.75 -10.31
N ILE A 199 -0.04 2.24 -11.00
CA ILE A 199 -0.43 1.72 -12.32
C ILE A 199 0.70 1.94 -13.33
N ASN A 200 1.28 3.14 -13.35
CA ASN A 200 2.40 3.46 -14.23
C ASN A 200 3.65 2.63 -13.92
N TYR A 201 3.88 2.32 -12.65
CA TYR A 201 4.90 1.34 -12.26
C TYR A 201 4.60 -0.07 -12.78
N LEU A 202 3.36 -0.56 -12.70
CA LEU A 202 3.00 -1.87 -13.25
C LEU A 202 3.22 -1.93 -14.77
N LYS A 203 2.82 -0.87 -15.49
CA LYS A 203 3.09 -0.72 -16.92
C LYS A 203 4.59 -0.78 -17.21
N LEU A 204 5.42 -0.06 -16.46
CA LEU A 204 6.87 -0.12 -16.56
C LEU A 204 7.41 -1.53 -16.29
N ARG A 205 6.97 -2.16 -15.19
CA ARG A 205 7.43 -3.48 -14.76
C ARG A 205 7.15 -4.55 -15.79
N TYR A 206 5.93 -4.62 -16.33
CA TYR A 206 5.59 -5.60 -17.36
C TYR A 206 6.20 -5.24 -18.71
N GLY A 207 6.32 -3.93 -18.99
CA GLY A 207 7.02 -3.43 -20.18
C GLY A 207 8.49 -3.85 -20.21
N ALA A 208 9.17 -3.87 -19.06
CA ALA A 208 10.60 -4.21 -18.96
C ALA A 208 10.93 -5.62 -19.47
N GLU A 209 9.96 -6.53 -19.45
CA GLU A 209 10.10 -7.91 -19.93
C GLU A 209 9.87 -8.04 -21.44
N ILE A 210 9.31 -7.03 -22.10
CA ILE A 210 8.85 -7.13 -23.51
C ILE A 210 9.36 -6.02 -24.42
N LEU A 211 9.76 -4.86 -23.88
CA LEU A 211 10.21 -3.69 -24.63
C LEU A 211 11.75 -3.60 -24.63
N GLY A 212 12.31 -2.84 -25.57
CA GLY A 212 13.74 -2.56 -25.62
C GLY A 212 14.21 -1.66 -24.48
N LYS A 213 15.48 -1.79 -24.08
CA LYS A 213 16.10 -1.05 -22.97
C LYS A 213 15.94 0.47 -23.12
N ASP A 214 16.16 1.02 -24.31
CA ASP A 214 16.02 2.46 -24.56
C ASP A 214 14.60 2.98 -24.27
N THR A 215 13.58 2.19 -24.63
CA THR A 215 12.18 2.53 -24.34
C THR A 215 11.91 2.49 -22.83
N ILE A 216 12.43 1.48 -22.14
CA ILE A 216 12.27 1.33 -20.69
C ILE A 216 13.00 2.44 -19.93
N ASP A 217 14.19 2.82 -20.39
CA ASP A 217 14.95 3.91 -19.78
C ASP A 217 14.24 5.24 -19.95
N PHE A 218 13.68 5.49 -21.13
CA PHE A 218 12.85 6.66 -21.35
C PHE A 218 11.62 6.68 -20.43
N MET A 219 10.86 5.59 -20.38
CA MET A 219 9.67 5.50 -19.54
C MET A 219 10.00 5.60 -18.04
N ALA A 220 11.12 5.02 -17.60
CA ALA A 220 11.54 5.05 -16.19
C ALA A 220 12.01 6.46 -15.78
N ALA A 221 12.71 7.16 -16.67
CA ALA A 221 13.09 8.56 -16.44
C ALA A 221 11.85 9.47 -16.36
N ASP A 222 10.89 9.31 -17.28
CA ASP A 222 9.61 10.05 -17.27
C ASP A 222 8.82 9.80 -15.98
N PHE A 223 8.76 8.53 -15.53
CA PHE A 223 8.13 8.16 -14.27
C PHE A 223 8.74 8.89 -13.07
N ILE A 224 10.07 8.92 -12.98
CA ILE A 224 10.77 9.58 -11.87
C ILE A 224 10.55 11.09 -11.93
N ASP A 225 10.69 11.71 -13.10
CA ASP A 225 10.48 13.16 -13.27
C ASP A 225 9.07 13.58 -12.82
N LYS A 226 8.07 12.79 -13.24
CA LYS A 226 6.66 13.03 -12.92
C LYS A 226 6.34 12.91 -11.43
N TYR A 227 6.83 11.85 -10.76
CA TYR A 227 6.38 11.51 -9.40
C TYR A 227 7.33 11.90 -8.29
N ALA A 228 8.61 12.11 -8.59
CA ALA A 228 9.59 12.41 -7.57
C ALA A 228 9.72 13.92 -7.29
N THR A 229 8.97 14.75 -8.01
CA THR A 229 8.96 16.21 -7.79
C THR A 229 7.83 16.69 -6.88
N ASP A 230 6.80 15.87 -6.69
CA ASP A 230 5.65 16.13 -5.82
C ASP A 230 5.84 15.51 -4.43
N LEU A 231 5.76 16.34 -3.39
CA LEU A 231 5.91 15.91 -1.99
C LEU A 231 4.86 14.88 -1.57
N HIS A 232 3.64 14.98 -2.11
CA HIS A 232 2.55 14.08 -1.78
C HIS A 232 2.82 12.67 -2.30
N TYR A 233 3.27 12.55 -3.55
CA TYR A 233 3.66 11.26 -4.12
C TYR A 233 4.91 10.69 -3.47
N LEU A 234 5.92 11.52 -3.18
CA LEU A 234 7.13 11.05 -2.51
C LEU A 234 6.85 10.43 -1.13
N ASP A 235 5.85 10.94 -0.41
CA ASP A 235 5.49 10.41 0.90
C ASP A 235 5.02 8.94 0.82
N ILE A 236 4.18 8.63 -0.16
CA ILE A 236 3.51 7.34 -0.29
C ILE A 236 4.34 6.37 -1.17
N TYR A 237 4.99 6.89 -2.20
CA TYR A 237 5.59 6.11 -3.29
C TYR A 237 7.13 6.16 -3.30
N SER A 238 7.78 6.66 -2.24
CA SER A 238 9.25 6.76 -2.21
C SER A 238 9.96 5.46 -2.58
N ASP A 239 9.45 4.35 -2.07
CA ASP A 239 10.10 3.05 -2.22
C ASP A 239 9.94 2.54 -3.65
N LEU A 240 8.80 2.86 -4.28
CA LEU A 240 8.50 2.51 -5.65
C LEU A 240 9.32 3.35 -6.64
N ILE A 241 9.45 4.66 -6.39
CA ILE A 241 10.32 5.55 -7.18
C ILE A 241 11.78 5.10 -7.09
N GLN A 242 12.26 4.78 -5.87
CA GLN A 242 13.60 4.22 -5.68
C GLN A 242 13.78 2.89 -6.40
N ASN A 243 12.77 2.02 -6.37
CA ASN A 243 12.82 0.73 -7.03
C ASN A 243 12.93 0.90 -8.56
N VAL A 244 12.15 1.79 -9.17
CA VAL A 244 12.25 2.11 -10.60
C VAL A 244 13.65 2.60 -10.96
N SER A 245 14.19 3.54 -10.18
CA SER A 245 15.55 4.05 -10.38
C SER A 245 16.60 2.93 -10.34
N LYS A 246 16.57 2.08 -9.30
CA LYS A 246 17.55 1.01 -9.10
C LYS A 246 17.43 -0.14 -10.08
N THR A 247 16.21 -0.53 -10.44
CA THR A 247 15.99 -1.76 -11.23
C THR A 247 15.88 -1.51 -12.72
N MET A 248 15.41 -0.34 -13.16
CA MET A 248 15.17 -0.05 -14.57
C MET A 248 16.31 0.77 -15.18
N LEU A 249 16.68 1.89 -14.53
CA LEU A 249 17.76 2.76 -15.03
C LEU A 249 19.14 2.18 -14.69
N TYR A 250 19.29 1.67 -13.46
CA TYR A 250 20.59 1.25 -12.90
C TYR A 250 20.68 -0.21 -12.52
N ALA A 251 19.99 -1.10 -13.25
CA ALA A 251 19.89 -2.53 -12.93
C ALA A 251 21.23 -3.14 -12.44
N GLY A 252 21.35 -3.35 -11.12
CA GLY A 252 22.53 -3.96 -10.50
C GLY A 252 23.77 -3.07 -10.33
N LEU A 253 23.70 -1.79 -10.69
CA LEU A 253 24.75 -0.81 -10.44
C LEU A 253 24.60 -0.21 -9.02
N PRO A 254 25.71 -0.04 -8.28
CA PRO A 254 25.68 0.69 -7.02
C PRO A 254 25.24 2.13 -7.29
N SER A 255 24.55 2.73 -6.31
CA SER A 255 24.26 4.17 -6.36
C SER A 255 25.58 4.95 -6.51
N PRO A 256 25.67 5.90 -7.46
CA PRO A 256 26.85 6.73 -7.67
C PRO A 256 27.04 7.74 -6.53
N ILE A 257 26.03 7.84 -5.65
CA ILE A 257 26.13 8.55 -4.38
C ILE A 257 25.81 7.62 -3.21
N GLU A 258 26.64 7.67 -2.18
CA GLU A 258 26.39 7.08 -0.88
C GLU A 258 25.96 8.19 0.08
N VAL A 259 24.92 7.92 0.88
CA VAL A 259 24.37 8.89 1.83
C VAL A 259 24.50 8.34 3.24
N LYS A 260 25.12 9.12 4.12
CA LYS A 260 25.30 8.79 5.53
C LYS A 260 24.76 9.90 6.41
N VAL A 261 23.82 9.54 7.28
CA VAL A 261 23.28 10.46 8.29
C VAL A 261 24.13 10.38 9.55
N HIS A 262 24.47 11.54 10.10
CA HIS A 262 25.14 11.70 11.39
C HIS A 262 24.21 12.33 12.42
N ASN A 263 24.55 12.16 13.70
CA ASN A 263 23.72 12.59 14.83
C ASN A 263 22.35 11.92 14.90
N VAL A 264 22.24 10.71 14.35
CA VAL A 264 21.04 9.86 14.48
C VAL A 264 20.86 9.49 15.96
N ASP A 265 19.61 9.46 16.44
CA ASP A 265 19.22 9.03 17.79
C ASP A 265 19.55 9.98 18.96
N ARG A 266 19.86 11.25 18.70
CA ARG A 266 19.84 12.26 19.77
C ARG A 266 18.42 12.48 20.29
N THR A 267 18.31 12.60 21.60
CA THR A 267 17.07 13.03 22.26
C THR A 267 17.17 14.53 22.50
N TYR A 268 16.13 15.24 22.09
CA TYR A 268 16.01 16.69 22.16
C TYR A 268 14.93 17.06 23.18
N ASN A 269 15.10 18.19 23.85
CA ASN A 269 14.01 18.77 24.64
C ASN A 269 13.04 19.51 23.70
N PRO A 270 11.79 19.74 24.13
CA PRO A 270 10.89 20.61 23.42
C PRO A 270 11.54 21.97 23.13
N PHE A 271 11.37 22.45 21.90
CA PHE A 271 11.91 23.70 21.36
C PHE A 271 13.42 23.75 21.12
N ASP A 272 14.15 22.64 21.32
CA ASP A 272 15.54 22.55 20.89
C ASP A 272 15.63 22.60 19.35
N THR A 273 16.72 23.17 18.85
CA THR A 273 17.06 23.08 17.42
C THR A 273 17.86 21.80 17.18
N ALA A 274 17.23 20.83 16.51
CA ALA A 274 17.91 19.64 16.05
C ALA A 274 18.74 19.96 14.81
N LYS A 275 20.04 19.67 14.83
CA LYS A 275 20.94 19.77 13.67
C LYS A 275 21.34 18.38 13.18
N ILE A 276 21.01 18.11 11.93
CA ILE A 276 21.24 16.83 11.26
C ILE A 276 22.27 17.08 10.17
N VAL A 277 23.34 16.28 10.16
CA VAL A 277 24.36 16.35 9.11
C VAL A 277 24.21 15.12 8.24
N VAL A 278 24.06 15.33 6.94
CA VAL A 278 24.01 14.27 5.93
C VAL A 278 25.24 14.39 5.06
N SER A 279 26.13 13.41 5.14
CA SER A 279 27.25 13.28 4.21
C SER A 279 26.77 12.62 2.94
N VAL A 280 27.06 13.25 1.80
CA VAL A 280 26.83 12.71 0.46
C VAL A 280 28.20 12.47 -0.17
N THR A 281 28.51 11.21 -0.45
CA THR A 281 29.79 10.78 -1.01
C THR A 281 29.59 10.37 -2.46
N ASN A 282 30.32 10.97 -3.38
CA ASN A 282 30.36 10.52 -4.78
C ASN A 282 31.27 9.31 -4.87
N THR A 283 30.74 8.18 -5.33
CA THR A 283 31.47 6.90 -5.45
C THR A 283 32.04 6.68 -6.86
N THR A 284 31.90 7.66 -7.76
CA THR A 284 32.27 7.56 -9.17
C THR A 284 33.50 8.39 -9.51
N ASP A 285 34.05 8.12 -10.70
CA ASP A 285 35.19 8.84 -11.28
C ASP A 285 34.79 10.17 -11.96
N THR A 286 33.51 10.55 -11.89
CA THR A 286 32.98 11.77 -12.53
C THR A 286 32.24 12.64 -11.53
N ASP A 287 32.25 13.95 -11.73
CA ASP A 287 31.51 14.87 -10.87
C ASP A 287 30.00 14.66 -11.01
N ILE A 288 29.28 14.79 -9.89
CA ILE A 288 27.83 14.62 -9.83
C ILE A 288 27.19 15.92 -9.40
N GLU A 289 26.26 16.42 -10.20
CA GLU A 289 25.43 17.57 -9.86
C GLU A 289 24.21 17.11 -9.03
N ILE A 290 24.05 17.67 -7.83
CA ILE A 290 22.82 17.57 -7.03
C ILE A 290 21.88 18.68 -7.50
N LYS A 291 20.93 18.31 -8.36
CA LYS A 291 19.97 19.25 -8.95
C LYS A 291 18.90 19.69 -7.97
N LYS A 292 18.48 18.80 -7.09
CA LYS A 292 17.38 19.08 -6.17
C LYS A 292 17.55 18.30 -4.87
N VAL A 293 17.29 18.98 -3.76
CA VAL A 293 17.14 18.37 -2.44
C VAL A 293 15.70 18.58 -1.99
N ILE A 294 14.96 17.49 -1.82
CA ILE A 294 13.56 17.54 -1.37
C ILE A 294 13.48 17.05 0.08
N LYS A 295 12.75 17.79 0.91
CA LYS A 295 12.56 17.51 2.32
C LYS A 295 11.08 17.20 2.55
N ARG A 296 10.77 16.11 3.25
CA ARG A 296 9.36 15.70 3.49
C ARG A 296 8.56 16.71 4.32
N CYS A 297 9.22 17.57 5.09
CA CYS A 297 8.59 18.59 5.93
C CYS A 297 9.22 19.95 5.67
N ASP A 298 8.38 20.97 5.48
CA ASP A 298 8.82 22.37 5.38
C ASP A 298 9.45 22.89 6.68
N CYS A 299 9.19 22.21 7.81
CA CYS A 299 9.84 22.48 9.09
C CYS A 299 11.36 22.23 9.08
N ILE A 300 11.89 21.53 8.06
CA ILE A 300 13.31 21.26 7.92
C ILE A 300 13.97 22.36 7.07
N GLY A 301 14.78 23.19 7.71
CA GLY A 301 15.69 24.13 7.06
C GLY A 301 16.94 23.44 6.51
N GLN A 302 17.48 23.95 5.41
CA GLN A 302 18.81 23.55 4.89
C GLN A 302 19.75 24.74 5.09
N GLU A 303 20.95 24.48 5.61
CA GLU A 303 22.02 25.48 5.74
C GLU A 303 23.00 25.31 4.55
N GLY A 304 23.08 26.32 3.69
CA GLY A 304 23.98 26.36 2.54
C GLY A 304 23.43 25.68 1.28
N ASP A 305 24.07 25.99 0.15
CA ASP A 305 23.75 25.41 -1.16
C ASP A 305 24.97 24.66 -1.69
N TYR A 306 24.82 23.35 -1.84
CA TYR A 306 25.79 22.52 -2.53
C TYR A 306 25.11 21.94 -3.75
N SER A 307 25.71 22.19 -4.92
CA SER A 307 25.19 21.75 -6.21
C SER A 307 26.06 20.69 -6.88
N VAL A 308 27.33 20.54 -6.50
CA VAL A 308 28.25 19.57 -7.12
C VAL A 308 29.02 18.81 -6.06
N VAL A 309 29.07 17.48 -6.21
CA VAL A 309 29.93 16.57 -5.43
C VAL A 309 30.98 16.02 -6.40
N PHE A 310 32.23 16.45 -6.23
CA PHE A 310 33.34 16.03 -7.09
C PHE A 310 33.62 14.53 -6.94
N ALA A 311 34.24 13.94 -7.97
CA ALA A 311 34.63 12.53 -7.98
C ALA A 311 35.35 12.11 -6.68
N HIS A 312 34.89 11.02 -6.05
CA HIS A 312 35.40 10.47 -4.78
C HIS A 312 35.36 11.41 -3.56
N GLU A 313 34.73 12.58 -3.68
CA GLU A 313 34.60 13.53 -2.56
C GLU A 313 33.33 13.32 -1.74
N THR A 314 33.35 13.87 -0.52
CA THR A 314 32.20 13.88 0.40
C THR A 314 31.84 15.30 0.75
N VAL A 315 30.57 15.65 0.55
CA VAL A 315 30.00 16.95 0.91
C VAL A 315 29.01 16.77 2.06
N ASN A 316 29.03 17.70 3.02
CA ASN A 316 28.15 17.66 4.18
C ASN A 316 27.01 18.66 4.03
N TYR A 317 25.80 18.15 3.93
CA TYR A 317 24.57 18.93 3.98
C TYR A 317 24.12 19.05 5.44
N VAL A 318 23.86 20.27 5.89
CA VAL A 318 23.39 20.52 7.25
C VAL A 318 21.92 20.92 7.19
N PHE A 319 21.10 20.18 7.94
CA PHE A 319 19.68 20.43 8.07
C PHE A 319 19.34 20.77 9.51
N SER A 320 18.36 21.66 9.69
CA SER A 320 17.89 22.08 11.01
C SER A 320 16.37 22.00 11.10
N THR A 321 15.85 21.65 12.28
CA THR A 321 14.42 21.68 12.57
C THR A 321 14.19 21.94 14.05
N ILE A 322 13.01 22.44 14.40
CA ILE A 322 12.61 22.70 15.78
C ILE A 322 11.90 21.45 16.33
N ALA A 323 12.36 20.95 17.47
CA ALA A 323 11.75 19.83 18.19
C ALA A 323 10.48 20.29 18.94
N ASP A 324 9.41 20.59 18.22
CA ASP A 324 8.19 21.21 18.77
C ASP A 324 7.24 20.24 19.49
N ASN A 325 7.15 19.00 19.01
CA ASN A 325 6.23 17.99 19.52
C ASN A 325 6.98 16.88 20.25
N ILE A 326 6.43 16.39 21.37
CA ILE A 326 6.97 15.23 22.10
C ILE A 326 6.67 13.97 21.29
N GLY A 327 7.67 13.11 21.11
CA GLY A 327 7.51 11.85 20.39
C GLY A 327 8.74 11.47 19.56
N LYS A 328 8.54 10.48 18.69
CA LYS A 328 9.54 10.03 17.71
C LYS A 328 9.05 10.33 16.32
N PHE A 329 9.81 11.13 15.58
CA PHE A 329 9.43 11.59 14.24
C PHE A 329 10.47 11.09 13.24
N ASN A 330 9.99 10.34 12.25
CA ASN A 330 10.84 9.86 11.15
C ASN A 330 10.80 10.89 10.02
N HIS A 331 11.97 11.26 9.51
CA HIS A 331 12.13 12.21 8.43
C HIS A 331 12.96 11.59 7.31
N LYS A 332 12.65 11.99 6.08
CA LYS A 332 13.38 11.60 4.88
C LYS A 332 13.80 12.84 4.11
N ILE A 333 15.04 12.84 3.61
CA ILE A 333 15.58 13.83 2.69
C ILE A 333 16.02 13.11 1.43
N TYR A 334 15.60 13.64 0.29
CA TYR A 334 15.76 13.05 -1.02
C TYR A 334 16.76 13.88 -1.83
N PHE A 335 17.80 13.23 -2.32
CA PHE A 335 18.83 13.83 -3.15
C PHE A 335 18.61 13.40 -4.60
N PHE A 336 18.31 14.37 -5.45
CA PHE A 336 18.14 14.19 -6.88
C PHE A 336 19.41 14.65 -7.57
N THR A 337 20.06 13.70 -8.19
CA THR A 337 21.10 13.90 -9.17
C THR A 337 20.48 14.27 -10.52
N ASP A 338 21.26 14.36 -11.60
CA ASP A 338 20.69 14.53 -12.93
C ASP A 338 19.60 13.48 -13.26
N SER A 339 18.78 13.74 -14.28
CA SER A 339 17.61 12.92 -14.64
C SER A 339 17.94 11.49 -15.06
N LYS A 340 19.23 11.15 -15.17
CA LYS A 340 19.65 9.78 -15.38
C LYS A 340 20.00 9.11 -14.07
N MET A 341 20.61 9.79 -13.10
CA MET A 341 21.23 9.27 -11.86
C MET A 341 20.28 8.92 -10.70
N PRO A 342 20.66 8.01 -9.77
CA PRO A 342 19.74 7.47 -8.78
C PRO A 342 19.36 8.45 -7.69
N LEU A 343 18.10 8.35 -7.28
CA LEU A 343 17.58 8.98 -6.07
C LEU A 343 18.25 8.35 -4.84
N ALA A 344 18.97 9.15 -4.05
CA ALA A 344 19.43 8.73 -2.73
C ALA A 344 18.59 9.35 -1.62
N VAL A 345 18.43 8.60 -0.53
CA VAL A 345 17.56 8.99 0.57
C VAL A 345 18.31 8.90 1.89
N ALA A 346 18.31 10.01 2.62
CA ALA A 346 18.69 10.05 4.03
C ALA A 346 17.43 9.87 4.89
N ASP A 347 17.38 8.78 5.66
CA ASP A 347 16.34 8.55 6.67
C ASP A 347 16.93 8.80 8.06
N PHE A 348 16.20 9.53 8.90
CA PHE A 348 16.62 9.82 10.26
C PHE A 348 15.44 10.03 11.20
N LYS A 349 15.71 9.85 12.50
CA LYS A 349 14.71 10.01 13.56
C LYS A 349 15.08 11.16 14.48
N ILE A 350 14.07 11.95 14.83
CA ILE A 350 14.16 12.94 15.89
C ILE A 350 13.34 12.44 17.06
N ASN A 351 14.00 12.24 18.20
CA ASN A 351 13.35 11.87 19.44
C ASN A 351 13.24 13.11 20.32
N VAL A 352 12.03 13.45 20.74
CA VAL A 352 11.76 14.59 21.62
C VAL A 352 11.18 14.05 22.93
N SER A 353 11.87 14.30 24.04
CA SER A 353 11.43 13.89 25.38
C SER A 353 11.47 15.06 26.36
N GLN A 354 10.69 14.95 27.43
CA GLN A 354 10.71 15.90 28.54
C GLN A 354 11.95 15.76 29.41
#